data_AF-A0A7C1AGM1-F1
#
_entry.id   AF-A0A7C1AGM1-F1
#
_cell.length_a   1.000
_cell.length_b   1.000
_cell.length_c   1.000
_cell.angle_alpha   90.00
_cell.angle_beta   90.00
_cell.angle_gamma   90.00
#
_symmetry.space_group_name_H-M   'P 1'
#
loop_
_entity.id
_entity.type
_entity.pdbx_description
1 polymer ?
#
loop_
_entity_poly.entity_id
_entity_poly.type
_entity_poly.pdbx_seq_one_letter_code
_entity_poly.pdbx_strand_id
1 'polypeptide(L)'
;LEREGFIVTGYCIPQAPCIASQIKIELVKNRKNISYADSVLILACGLGVQSVLENMREDKDFHVGCNTLFMGAVDSGGKNFWEYCSACGECILEYTGGICPITRCSKGLLNGPCGGMDKGKCEVDKERDCAWVMIYNRLKNKGKLELIEKIFPPKDYSRHIQPGHRSI
;
A
#
# COMPACT_ATOMS: atom_id res chain seq x y z
N LEU A 1 19.82 -4.23 16.93
CA LEU A 1 21.01 -3.40 16.65
C LEU A 1 21.92 -3.37 17.86
N GLU A 2 21.55 -2.73 18.96
CA GLU A 2 22.42 -2.67 20.16
C GLU A 2 22.76 -4.05 20.73
N ARG A 3 21.79 -4.98 20.77
CA ARG A 3 22.02 -6.38 21.18
C ARG A 3 23.04 -7.12 20.30
N GLU A 4 23.17 -6.70 19.06
CA GLU A 4 24.11 -7.27 18.09
C GLU A 4 25.45 -6.50 18.08
N GLY A 5 25.66 -5.56 19.02
CA GLY A 5 26.91 -4.81 19.17
C GLY A 5 27.01 -3.50 18.37
N PHE A 6 25.95 -3.08 17.67
CA PHE A 6 25.95 -1.81 16.94
C PHE A 6 25.62 -0.61 17.84
N ILE A 7 26.28 0.52 17.62
CA ILE A 7 25.96 1.79 18.28
C ILE A 7 24.82 2.48 17.52
N VAL A 8 23.71 2.75 18.18
CA VAL A 8 22.59 3.50 17.61
C VAL A 8 22.77 4.98 17.94
N THR A 9 23.14 5.79 16.94
CA THR A 9 23.34 7.24 17.14
C THR A 9 22.03 8.02 17.25
N GLY A 10 20.91 7.47 16.76
CA GLY A 10 19.58 8.04 16.86
C GLY A 10 18.57 7.35 15.95
N TYR A 11 17.30 7.75 16.05
CA TYR A 11 16.23 7.31 15.17
C TYR A 11 15.15 8.39 15.03
N CYS A 12 14.35 8.29 13.97
CA CYS A 12 13.14 9.10 13.79
C CYS A 12 12.08 8.29 13.07
N ILE A 13 10.81 8.69 13.24
CA ILE A 13 9.67 8.09 12.54
C ILE A 13 8.94 9.25 11.85
N PRO A 14 9.15 9.45 10.54
CA PRO A 14 8.42 10.47 9.80
C PRO A 14 6.94 10.12 9.75
N GLN A 15 6.07 11.13 9.76
CA GLN A 15 4.62 10.90 9.64
C GLN A 15 4.25 10.21 8.32
N ALA A 16 4.88 10.60 7.22
CA ALA A 16 4.74 9.98 5.92
C ALA A 16 6.09 9.99 5.19
N PRO A 17 6.74 8.84 5.01
CA PRO A 17 8.05 8.77 4.35
C PRO A 17 8.00 9.09 2.85
N CYS A 18 6.81 9.07 2.24
CA CYS A 18 6.59 9.46 0.85
C CYS A 18 6.41 10.97 0.66
N ILE A 19 6.47 11.78 1.72
CA ILE A 19 6.35 13.26 1.63
C ILE A 19 7.72 13.88 1.91
N ALA A 20 8.36 14.39 0.85
CA ALA A 20 9.72 14.92 0.91
C ALA A 20 9.93 16.00 1.98
N SER A 21 8.97 16.91 2.18
CA SER A 21 9.07 17.95 3.20
C SER A 21 9.11 17.39 4.62
N GLN A 22 8.36 16.32 4.90
CA GLN A 22 8.36 15.66 6.21
C GLN A 22 9.68 14.93 6.45
N ILE A 23 10.19 14.23 5.43
CA ILE A 23 11.52 13.62 5.49
C ILE A 23 12.60 14.66 5.77
N LYS A 24 12.63 15.78 5.01
CA LYS A 24 13.62 16.85 5.21
C LYS A 24 13.60 17.40 6.64
N ILE A 25 12.41 17.62 7.22
CA ILE A 25 12.27 18.10 8.59
C ILE A 25 12.94 17.12 9.58
N GLU A 26 12.66 15.83 9.46
CA GLU A 26 13.22 14.82 10.35
C GLU A 26 14.74 14.64 10.17
N LEU A 27 15.22 14.68 8.92
CA LEU A 27 16.65 14.63 8.62
C LEU A 27 17.40 15.84 9.21
N VAL A 28 16.85 17.06 9.10
CA VAL A 28 17.46 18.27 9.68
C VAL A 28 17.51 18.19 11.20
N LYS A 29 16.43 17.76 11.86
CA LYS A 29 16.40 17.57 13.32
C LYS A 29 17.45 16.55 13.78
N ASN A 30 17.70 15.51 12.99
CA ASN A 30 18.61 14.42 13.33
C ASN A 30 20.00 14.56 12.71
N ARG A 31 20.32 15.72 12.13
CA ARG A 31 21.58 15.95 11.40
C ARG A 31 22.83 15.55 12.16
N LYS A 32 22.89 15.87 13.46
CA LYS A 32 24.04 15.49 14.31
C LYS A 32 24.18 13.97 14.40
N ASN A 33 23.09 13.27 14.68
CA ASN A 33 23.06 11.80 14.80
C ASN A 33 23.45 11.13 13.48
N ILE A 34 22.95 11.64 12.35
CA ILE A 34 23.30 11.17 11.00
C ILE A 34 24.80 11.39 10.74
N SER A 35 25.33 12.56 11.08
CA SER A 35 26.76 12.85 10.89
C SER A 35 27.67 11.87 11.65
N TYR A 36 27.29 11.47 12.86
CA TYR A 36 28.03 10.50 13.68
C TYR A 36 27.84 9.04 13.26
N ALA A 37 26.81 8.71 12.48
CA ALA A 37 26.56 7.34 12.04
C ALA A 37 27.48 6.97 10.86
N ASP A 38 27.98 5.74 10.83
CA ASP A 38 28.67 5.21 9.65
C ASP A 38 27.66 4.87 8.53
N SER A 39 26.47 4.37 8.90
CA SER A 39 25.40 4.02 7.96
C SER A 39 24.00 4.26 8.53
N VAL A 40 22.99 4.23 7.65
CA VAL A 40 21.57 4.43 8.00
C VAL A 40 20.74 3.19 7.65
N LEU A 41 19.95 2.68 8.61
CA LEU A 41 18.96 1.62 8.38
C LEU A 41 17.58 2.25 8.10
N ILE A 42 16.97 1.91 6.96
CA ILE A 42 15.67 2.45 6.55
C ILE A 42 14.62 1.33 6.57
N LEU A 43 13.63 1.47 7.45
CA LEU A 43 12.49 0.56 7.60
C LEU A 43 11.24 1.13 6.93
N ALA A 44 11.25 1.14 5.61
CA ALA A 44 10.14 1.66 4.79
C ALA A 44 9.94 0.81 3.53
N CYS A 45 8.83 1.06 2.81
CA CYS A 45 8.67 0.53 1.46
C CYS A 45 9.71 1.15 0.51
N GLY A 46 9.86 0.57 -0.69
CA GLY A 46 10.86 1.01 -1.67
C GLY A 46 10.74 2.49 -2.05
N LEU A 47 9.51 3.02 -2.13
CA LEU A 47 9.26 4.45 -2.32
C LEU A 47 9.82 5.29 -1.17
N GLY A 48 9.58 4.87 0.08
CA GLY A 48 10.07 5.57 1.27
C GLY A 48 11.59 5.53 1.38
N VAL A 49 12.22 4.39 1.06
CA VAL A 49 13.68 4.28 1.00
C VAL A 49 14.26 5.29 0.02
N GLN A 50 13.77 5.31 -1.22
CA GLN A 50 14.26 6.25 -2.23
C GLN A 50 14.02 7.71 -1.81
N SER A 51 12.85 8.02 -1.26
CA SER A 51 12.56 9.37 -0.77
C SER A 51 13.51 9.81 0.34
N VAL A 52 13.89 8.93 1.27
CA VAL A 52 14.90 9.24 2.28
C VAL A 52 16.24 9.57 1.63
N LEU A 53 16.71 8.71 0.72
CA LEU A 53 18.02 8.88 0.06
C LEU A 53 18.10 10.15 -0.79
N GLU A 54 17.05 10.47 -1.56
CA GLU A 54 17.00 11.69 -2.38
C GLU A 54 17.00 12.98 -1.55
N ASN A 55 16.60 12.92 -0.28
CA ASN A 55 16.48 14.09 0.59
C ASN A 55 17.57 14.17 1.67
N MET A 56 18.42 13.14 1.77
CA MET A 56 19.58 13.11 2.64
C MET A 56 20.73 13.90 2.01
N ARG A 57 21.38 14.77 2.81
CA ARG A 57 22.49 15.61 2.31
C ARG A 57 23.84 14.95 2.49
N GLU A 58 24.00 14.21 3.58
CA GLU A 58 25.21 13.46 3.86
C GLU A 58 25.23 12.18 3.01
N ASP A 59 26.34 11.92 2.32
CA ASP A 59 26.56 10.67 1.61
C ASP A 59 26.96 9.59 2.63
N LYS A 60 25.99 8.78 3.03
CA LYS A 60 26.13 7.72 4.04
C LYS A 60 25.78 6.38 3.41
N ASP A 61 26.50 5.34 3.80
CA ASP A 61 26.07 3.97 3.51
C ASP A 61 24.66 3.75 4.06
N PHE A 62 23.86 2.95 3.35
CA PHE A 62 22.49 2.68 3.75
C PHE A 62 22.13 1.21 3.64
N HIS A 63 21.15 0.81 4.46
CA HIS A 63 20.63 -0.54 4.51
C HIS A 63 19.11 -0.52 4.42
N VAL A 64 18.54 -1.36 3.55
CA VAL A 64 17.10 -1.55 3.43
C VAL A 64 16.67 -2.66 4.39
N GLY A 65 15.75 -2.36 5.30
CA GLY A 65 15.28 -3.36 6.28
C GLY A 65 13.91 -3.95 5.99
N CYS A 66 13.24 -3.58 4.90
CA CYS A 66 11.92 -4.11 4.54
C CYS A 66 11.82 -4.38 3.03
N ASN A 67 11.19 -5.51 2.67
CA ASN A 67 10.78 -5.80 1.30
C ASN A 67 9.36 -5.29 1.06
N THR A 68 9.13 -4.62 -0.06
CA THR A 68 7.78 -4.18 -0.43
C THR A 68 7.04 -5.34 -1.08
N LEU A 69 5.95 -5.79 -0.45
CA LEU A 69 5.11 -6.86 -1.00
C LEU A 69 3.91 -6.31 -1.78
N PHE A 70 3.25 -5.28 -1.25
CA PHE A 70 2.01 -4.76 -1.83
C PHE A 70 1.68 -3.33 -1.36
N MET A 71 0.75 -2.66 -2.06
CA MET A 71 0.20 -1.38 -1.63
C MET A 71 -0.99 -1.61 -0.69
N GLY A 72 -0.75 -1.37 0.59
CA GLY A 72 -1.71 -1.67 1.64
C GLY A 72 -1.96 -0.53 2.60
N ALA A 73 -2.91 -0.79 3.50
CA ALA A 73 -3.17 0.04 4.66
C ALA A 73 -3.08 -0.83 5.92
N VAL A 74 -2.65 -0.21 7.00
CA VAL A 74 -2.69 -0.82 8.34
C VAL A 74 -4.08 -0.65 8.90
N ASP A 75 -4.58 -1.69 9.56
CA ASP A 75 -5.83 -1.57 10.31
C ASP A 75 -5.71 -0.60 11.51
N SER A 76 -6.85 -0.24 12.09
CA SER A 76 -6.88 0.66 13.26
C SER A 76 -6.15 0.08 14.48
N GLY A 77 -5.95 -1.24 14.51
CA GLY A 77 -5.21 -1.92 15.56
C GLY A 77 -3.68 -1.83 15.41
N GLY A 78 -3.18 -1.34 14.27
CA GLY A 78 -1.75 -1.23 14.01
C GLY A 78 -1.06 -2.58 13.77
N LYS A 79 -1.82 -3.68 13.64
CA LYS A 79 -1.28 -5.06 13.66
C LYS A 79 -1.36 -5.76 12.33
N ASN A 80 -2.38 -5.44 11.53
CA ASN A 80 -2.62 -6.14 10.27
C ASN A 80 -2.41 -5.21 9.09
N PHE A 81 -1.63 -5.68 8.12
CA PHE A 81 -1.44 -5.03 6.83
C PHE A 81 -2.34 -5.72 5.82
N TRP A 82 -3.18 -4.94 5.15
CA TRP A 82 -4.08 -5.43 4.14
C TRP A 82 -3.77 -4.79 2.80
N GLU A 83 -3.73 -5.57 1.74
CA GLU A 83 -3.65 -5.03 0.39
C GLU A 83 -4.97 -4.34 0.02
N TYR A 84 -4.87 -3.13 -0.53
CA TYR A 84 -6.02 -2.33 -0.96
C TYR A 84 -5.97 -1.93 -2.43
N CYS A 85 -4.78 -1.92 -3.03
CA CYS A 85 -4.61 -1.50 -4.42
C CYS A 85 -3.54 -2.36 -5.12
N SER A 86 -3.89 -2.91 -6.28
CA SER A 86 -2.93 -3.57 -7.17
C SER A 86 -2.35 -2.59 -8.22
N ALA A 87 -2.47 -1.29 -7.95
CA ALA A 87 -2.01 -0.20 -8.79
C ALA A 87 -2.54 -0.18 -10.25
N CYS A 88 -3.54 -0.98 -10.64
CA CYS A 88 -3.90 -1.28 -12.04
C CYS A 88 -4.23 -0.11 -13.00
N GLY A 89 -4.25 1.15 -12.56
CA GLY A 89 -4.33 2.32 -13.45
C GLY A 89 -5.70 2.62 -14.05
N GLU A 90 -6.68 1.74 -13.83
CA GLU A 90 -8.06 1.89 -14.29
C GLU A 90 -9.02 1.70 -13.10
N CYS A 91 -9.13 2.71 -12.24
CA CYS A 91 -9.91 2.59 -11.01
C CYS A 91 -11.42 2.44 -11.30
N ILE A 92 -12.07 1.51 -10.62
CA ILE A 92 -13.53 1.30 -10.70
C ILE A 92 -14.22 1.40 -9.32
N LEU A 93 -13.51 1.90 -8.31
CA LEU A 93 -13.99 1.95 -6.93
C LEU A 93 -15.31 2.73 -6.78
N GLU A 94 -15.54 3.72 -7.62
CA GLU A 94 -16.80 4.46 -7.65
C GLU A 94 -18.02 3.54 -7.87
N TYR A 95 -17.85 2.53 -8.72
CA TYR A 95 -18.92 1.60 -9.10
C TYR A 95 -19.06 0.40 -8.16
N THR A 96 -18.02 0.11 -7.36
CA THR A 96 -17.99 -1.05 -6.45
C THR A 96 -18.12 -0.64 -4.99
N GLY A 97 -18.72 0.54 -4.72
CA GLY A 97 -18.89 1.02 -3.35
C GLY A 97 -17.56 1.28 -2.62
N GLY A 98 -16.45 1.49 -3.32
CA GLY A 98 -15.15 1.73 -2.71
C GLY A 98 -14.43 0.46 -2.24
N ILE A 99 -14.77 -0.71 -2.80
CA ILE A 99 -14.06 -1.97 -2.54
C ILE A 99 -13.46 -2.47 -3.85
N CYS A 100 -12.14 -2.62 -3.92
CA CYS A 100 -11.47 -3.08 -5.14
C CYS A 100 -11.80 -4.56 -5.39
N PRO A 101 -12.54 -4.93 -6.44
CA PRO A 101 -12.93 -6.32 -6.64
C PRO A 101 -11.75 -7.18 -7.13
N ILE A 102 -10.73 -6.58 -7.74
CA ILE A 102 -9.49 -7.29 -8.12
C ILE A 102 -8.64 -7.58 -6.88
N THR A 103 -8.31 -6.56 -6.11
CA THR A 103 -7.39 -6.71 -4.98
C THR A 103 -8.02 -7.42 -3.78
N ARG A 104 -9.31 -7.16 -3.51
CA ARG A 104 -9.99 -7.68 -2.31
C ARG A 104 -10.63 -9.04 -2.52
N CYS A 105 -10.83 -9.48 -3.75
CA CYS A 105 -11.30 -10.83 -4.04
C CYS A 105 -10.11 -11.78 -4.16
N SER A 106 -10.14 -12.91 -3.45
CA SER A 106 -9.10 -13.95 -3.57
C SER A 106 -8.96 -14.52 -4.98
N LYS A 107 -9.95 -14.29 -5.85
CA LYS A 107 -9.95 -14.73 -7.26
C LYS A 107 -9.61 -13.61 -8.26
N GLY A 108 -9.37 -12.38 -7.80
CA GLY A 108 -9.03 -11.27 -8.70
C GLY A 108 -10.13 -10.83 -9.66
N LEU A 109 -11.39 -11.14 -9.37
CA LEU A 109 -12.50 -10.95 -10.33
C LEU A 109 -12.83 -9.47 -10.54
N LEU A 110 -12.71 -9.00 -11.78
CA LEU A 110 -13.13 -7.65 -12.18
C LEU A 110 -14.66 -7.51 -12.16
N ASN A 111 -15.36 -8.49 -12.71
CA ASN A 111 -16.81 -8.58 -12.77
C ASN A 111 -17.25 -9.82 -11.99
N GLY A 112 -18.22 -9.69 -11.10
CA GLY A 112 -18.78 -10.76 -10.28
C GLY A 112 -20.27 -10.52 -10.04
N PRO A 113 -20.89 -11.22 -9.06
CA PRO A 113 -20.31 -12.23 -8.18
C PRO A 113 -20.01 -13.57 -8.90
N CYS A 114 -19.14 -14.41 -8.32
CA CYS A 114 -18.84 -15.77 -8.84
C CYS A 114 -19.68 -16.90 -8.24
N GLY A 115 -20.59 -16.61 -7.32
CA GLY A 115 -21.38 -17.62 -6.59
C GLY A 115 -20.63 -18.37 -5.48
N GLY A 116 -19.30 -18.36 -5.48
CA GLY A 116 -18.45 -19.08 -4.52
C GLY A 116 -18.29 -18.42 -3.15
N MET A 117 -19.41 -18.07 -2.50
CA MET A 117 -19.42 -17.55 -1.12
C MET A 117 -20.28 -18.43 -0.22
N ASP A 118 -19.85 -18.60 1.03
CA ASP A 118 -20.62 -19.28 2.08
C ASP A 118 -20.80 -18.32 3.26
N LYS A 119 -22.05 -18.02 3.61
CA LYS A 119 -22.42 -17.11 4.71
C LYS A 119 -21.64 -15.79 4.72
N GLY A 120 -21.35 -15.24 3.52
CA GLY A 120 -20.60 -13.98 3.35
C GLY A 120 -19.08 -14.11 3.29
N LYS A 121 -18.52 -15.29 3.51
CA LYS A 121 -17.07 -15.59 3.41
C LYS A 121 -16.71 -16.15 2.03
N CYS A 122 -15.45 -16.00 1.63
CA CYS A 122 -14.97 -16.54 0.36
C CYS A 122 -14.74 -18.07 0.46
N GLU A 123 -15.07 -18.83 -0.57
CA GLU A 123 -14.79 -20.28 -0.58
C GLU A 123 -13.28 -20.62 -0.62
N VAL A 124 -12.45 -19.71 -1.15
CA VAL A 124 -10.99 -19.90 -1.26
C VAL A 124 -10.32 -19.69 0.09
N ASP A 125 -10.86 -18.80 0.90
CA ASP A 125 -10.32 -18.41 2.21
C ASP A 125 -11.50 -18.11 3.14
N LYS A 126 -11.82 -19.07 4.00
CA LYS A 126 -13.02 -19.04 4.86
C LYS A 126 -12.95 -17.97 5.93
N GLU A 127 -11.77 -17.47 6.27
CA GLU A 127 -11.60 -16.37 7.22
C GLU A 127 -11.90 -15.01 6.57
N ARG A 128 -11.73 -14.92 5.25
CA ARG A 128 -11.86 -13.68 4.49
C ARG A 128 -13.29 -13.40 4.06
N ASP A 129 -13.73 -12.16 4.30
CA ASP A 129 -15.00 -11.66 3.78
C ASP A 129 -14.99 -11.63 2.24
N CYS A 130 -16.08 -12.11 1.63
CA CYS A 130 -16.22 -12.09 0.19
C CYS A 130 -16.37 -10.64 -0.30
N ALA A 131 -15.41 -10.17 -1.10
CA ALA A 131 -15.42 -8.81 -1.65
C ALA A 131 -16.75 -8.44 -2.33
N TRP A 132 -17.35 -9.37 -3.11
CA TRP A 132 -18.62 -9.10 -3.80
C TRP A 132 -19.83 -9.04 -2.87
N VAL A 133 -19.81 -9.77 -1.74
CA VAL A 133 -20.83 -9.61 -0.69
C VAL A 133 -20.67 -8.25 -0.01
N MET A 134 -19.43 -7.83 0.28
CA MET A 134 -19.17 -6.51 0.85
C MET A 134 -19.60 -5.37 -0.10
N ILE A 135 -19.31 -5.50 -1.41
CA ILE A 135 -19.72 -4.56 -2.46
C ILE A 135 -21.25 -4.45 -2.48
N TYR A 136 -21.95 -5.58 -2.58
CA TYR A 136 -23.42 -5.62 -2.59
C TYR A 136 -24.01 -4.92 -1.38
N ASN A 137 -23.57 -5.27 -0.16
CA ASN A 137 -24.09 -4.68 1.07
C ASN A 137 -23.88 -3.17 1.11
N ARG A 138 -22.72 -2.68 0.67
CA ARG A 138 -22.40 -1.26 0.69
C ARG A 138 -23.17 -0.48 -0.38
N LEU A 139 -23.38 -1.05 -1.57
CA LEU A 139 -24.23 -0.45 -2.61
C LEU A 139 -25.70 -0.43 -2.20
N LYS A 140 -26.20 -1.51 -1.59
CA LYS A 140 -27.55 -1.58 -1.00
C LYS A 140 -27.79 -0.47 0.01
N ASN A 141 -26.87 -0.29 0.96
CA ASN A 141 -26.97 0.76 1.98
C ASN A 141 -26.93 2.18 1.40
N LYS A 142 -26.36 2.35 0.19
CA LYS A 142 -26.32 3.63 -0.53
C LYS A 142 -27.49 3.82 -1.50
N GLY A 143 -28.38 2.84 -1.65
CA GLY A 143 -29.43 2.87 -2.66
C GLY A 143 -28.90 2.88 -4.11
N LYS A 144 -27.73 2.27 -4.34
CA LYS A 144 -27.03 2.25 -5.64
C LYS A 144 -26.82 0.82 -6.18
N LEU A 145 -27.80 -0.06 -6.01
CA LEU A 145 -27.66 -1.46 -6.40
C LEU A 145 -27.52 -1.66 -7.90
N GLU A 146 -28.06 -0.76 -8.72
CA GLU A 146 -27.94 -0.77 -10.17
C GLU A 146 -26.49 -0.79 -10.67
N LEU A 147 -25.55 -0.27 -9.88
CA LEU A 147 -24.12 -0.28 -10.23
C LEU A 147 -23.52 -1.69 -10.25
N ILE A 148 -24.13 -2.66 -9.56
CA ILE A 148 -23.64 -4.04 -9.53
C ILE A 148 -23.84 -4.77 -10.87
N GLU A 149 -24.79 -4.32 -11.68
CA GLU A 149 -25.10 -4.90 -13.00
C GLU A 149 -24.16 -4.40 -14.09
N LYS A 150 -23.33 -3.39 -13.79
CA LYS A 150 -22.38 -2.82 -14.74
C LYS A 150 -21.24 -3.79 -15.02
N ILE A 151 -21.09 -4.16 -16.29
CA ILE A 151 -19.98 -4.97 -16.77
C ILE A 151 -18.86 -4.08 -17.28
N PHE A 152 -17.64 -4.30 -16.79
CA PHE A 152 -16.44 -3.60 -17.23
C PHE A 152 -15.66 -4.44 -18.24
N PRO A 153 -15.06 -3.82 -19.28
CA PRO A 153 -14.14 -4.53 -20.17
C PRO A 153 -12.89 -4.98 -19.41
N PRO A 154 -12.15 -5.99 -19.91
CA PRO A 154 -10.85 -6.36 -19.35
C PRO A 154 -9.93 -5.14 -19.20
N LYS A 155 -9.13 -5.13 -18.13
CA LYS A 155 -8.22 -4.00 -17.87
C LYS A 155 -7.08 -3.96 -18.87
N ASP A 156 -6.70 -2.75 -19.27
CA ASP A 156 -5.51 -2.51 -20.08
C ASP A 156 -4.27 -2.41 -19.20
N TYR A 157 -3.58 -3.54 -19.03
CA TYR A 157 -2.33 -3.61 -18.25
C TYR A 157 -1.12 -3.05 -18.99
N SER A 158 -1.20 -2.72 -20.28
CA SER A 158 -0.09 -2.11 -21.01
C SER A 158 0.28 -0.72 -20.48
N ARG A 159 -0.64 -0.08 -19.75
CA ARG A 159 -0.45 1.21 -19.08
C ARG A 159 0.48 1.16 -17.86
N HIS A 160 0.85 -0.04 -17.40
CA HIS A 160 1.87 -0.28 -16.36
C HIS A 160 3.24 -0.48 -17.01
N ILE A 161 3.83 0.61 -17.45
CA ILE A 161 5.20 0.62 -17.99
C ILE A 161 6.17 0.89 -16.83
N GLN A 162 7.31 0.20 -16.81
CA GLN A 162 8.41 0.49 -15.90
C GLN A 162 9.64 1.00 -16.68
N PRO A 163 10.20 2.19 -16.35
CA PRO A 163 9.70 3.16 -15.38
C PRO A 163 8.42 3.85 -15.88
N GLY A 164 7.49 4.12 -14.97
CA GLY A 164 6.25 4.82 -15.32
C GLY A 164 6.54 6.30 -15.58
N HIS A 165 6.51 6.73 -16.85
CA HIS A 165 6.62 8.13 -17.23
C HIS A 165 5.31 8.59 -17.89
N ARG A 166 4.65 9.60 -17.31
CA ARG A 166 3.45 10.21 -17.87
C ARG A 166 3.64 11.72 -17.93
N SER A 167 3.69 12.26 -19.14
CA SER A 167 3.51 13.69 -19.38
C SER A 167 2.01 13.97 -19.31
N ILE A 168 1.60 14.87 -18.42
CA ILE A 168 0.22 15.38 -18.32
C ILE A 168 0.09 16.56 -19.26
#